data_AF-A0A2B5X425-F1
#
_entry.id   AF-A0A2B5X425-F1
#
_cell.length_a   1.000
_cell.length_b   1.000
_cell.length_c   1.000
_cell.angle_alpha   90.00
_cell.angle_beta   90.00
_cell.angle_gamma   90.00
#
_symmetry.space_group_name_H-M   'P 1'
#
loop_
_entity.id
_entity.type
_entity.pdbx_description
1 polymer ?
#
loop_
_entity_poly.entity_id
_entity_poly.type
_entity_poly.pdbx_seq_one_letter_code
_entity_poly.pdbx_strand_id
1 'polypeptide(L)' 'MYYATLIKCSSYYAFGKRFLLQKEREITKGEYQYLRNNEWFQVREEEIIHLLSQDTEEHL' A
#
# COMPACT_ATOMS: atom_id res chain seq x y z
N MET A 1 4.96 2.62 2.43
CA MET A 1 4.65 2.07 1.09
C MET A 1 3.14 1.89 0.94
N TYR A 2 2.60 1.75 -0.27
CA TYR A 2 1.14 1.56 -0.46
C TYR A 2 0.86 0.23 -1.15
N TYR A 3 -0.21 -0.43 -0.73
CA TYR A 3 -0.59 -1.73 -1.27
C TYR A 3 -2.09 -1.82 -1.56
N ALA A 4 -2.44 -2.65 -2.53
CA ALA A 4 -3.81 -3.01 -2.84
C ALA A 4 -3.98 -4.51 -3.06
N THR A 5 -5.12 -5.02 -2.62
CA THR A 5 -5.54 -6.41 -2.78
C THR A 5 -6.92 -6.43 -3.43
N LEU A 6 -7.06 -7.16 -4.55
CA LEU A 6 -8.33 -7.37 -5.23
C LEU A 6 -9.17 -8.39 -4.46
N ILE A 7 -10.42 -8.06 -4.11
CA ILE A 7 -11.27 -8.89 -3.24
C ILE A 7 -12.55 -9.42 -3.90
N LYS A 8 -12.94 -8.93 -5.08
CA LYS A 8 -14.24 -9.30 -5.69
C LYS A 8 -14.20 -10.19 -6.95
N CYS A 9 -13.14 -10.14 -7.75
CA CYS A 9 -13.07 -10.92 -9.00
C CYS A 9 -11.70 -11.58 -9.20
N SER A 10 -11.62 -12.54 -10.14
CA SER A 10 -10.42 -13.35 -10.39
C SER A 10 -9.21 -12.51 -10.82
N SER A 11 -9.43 -11.49 -11.64
CA SER A 11 -8.39 -10.56 -12.07
C SER A 11 -8.98 -9.21 -12.50
N TYR A 12 -8.19 -8.15 -12.36
CA TYR A 12 -8.55 -6.80 -12.78
C TYR A 12 -7.33 -6.09 -13.36
N TYR A 13 -7.47 -5.44 -14.51
CA TYR A 13 -6.37 -4.71 -15.15
C TYR A 13 -6.59 -3.21 -15.04
N ALA A 14 -5.66 -2.51 -14.38
CA ALA A 14 -5.67 -1.06 -14.26
C ALA A 14 -4.25 -0.55 -14.08
N PHE A 15 -4.00 0.71 -14.43
CA PHE A 15 -2.68 1.35 -14.27
C PHE A 15 -1.52 0.55 -14.90
N GLY A 16 -1.77 -0.07 -16.06
CA GLY A 16 -0.79 -0.91 -16.75
C GLY A 16 -0.47 -2.23 -16.03
N LYS A 17 -1.18 -2.59 -14.96
CA LYS A 17 -0.84 -3.71 -14.08
C LYS A 17 -2.04 -4.63 -13.84
N ARG A 18 -1.81 -5.95 -13.83
CA ARG A 18 -2.81 -6.97 -13.52
C ARG A 18 -2.86 -7.28 -12.01
N PHE A 19 -3.98 -6.99 -11.37
CA PHE A 19 -4.32 -7.45 -10.02
C PHE A 19 -4.97 -8.83 -10.10
N LEU A 20 -4.64 -9.69 -9.16
CA LEU A 20 -5.19 -11.05 -9.05
C LEU A 20 -5.92 -11.16 -7.71
N LEU A 21 -6.98 -11.97 -7.69
CA LEU A 21 -7.81 -12.18 -6.50
C LEU A 21 -6.93 -12.55 -5.29
N GLN A 22 -7.13 -11.85 -4.18
CA GLN A 22 -6.45 -12.06 -2.89
C GLN A 22 -4.91 -11.98 -2.94
N LYS A 23 -4.35 -11.42 -4.02
CA LYS A 23 -2.91 -11.14 -4.09
C LYS A 23 -2.68 -9.66 -3.86
N GLU A 24 -1.91 -9.37 -2.82
CA GLU A 24 -1.44 -8.03 -2.53
C GLU A 24 -0.39 -7.61 -3.56
N ARG A 25 -0.39 -6.31 -3.87
CA ARG A 25 0.58 -5.70 -4.77
C ARG A 25 0.89 -4.28 -4.34
N GLU A 26 2.16 -3.91 -4.44
CA GLU A 26 2.62 -2.54 -4.24
C GLU A 26 2.07 -1.61 -5.33
N ILE A 27 1.65 -0.43 -4.89
CA ILE A 27 1.08 0.61 -5.74
C ILE A 27 1.67 1.98 -5.36
N THR A 28 1.49 2.94 -6.25
CA THR A 28 1.82 4.34 -5.99
C THR A 28 0.78 5.00 -5.08
N LYS A 29 1.13 6.13 -4.49
CA LYS A 29 0.20 6.94 -3.69
C LYS A 29 -1.03 7.40 -4.48
N GLY A 30 -0.86 7.74 -5.76
CA GLY A 30 -1.97 8.17 -6.62
C GLY A 30 -2.98 7.05 -6.87
N GLU A 31 -2.47 5.85 -7.17
CA GLU A 31 -3.30 4.66 -7.32
C GLU A 31 -4.01 4.29 -6.01
N TYR A 32 -3.34 4.44 -4.87
CA TYR A 32 -3.95 4.24 -3.56
C TYR A 32 -5.15 5.17 -3.35
N GLN A 33 -4.99 6.47 -3.63
CA GLN A 33 -6.07 7.44 -3.49
C GLN A 33 -7.26 7.13 -4.41
N TYR A 34 -7.01 6.61 -5.61
CA TYR A 34 -8.06 6.18 -6.51
C TYR A 34 -8.77 4.92 -5.99
N LEU A 35 -8.00 3.91 -5.58
CA LEU A 35 -8.51 2.59 -5.20
C LEU A 35 -9.17 2.58 -3.82
N ARG A 36 -8.82 3.49 -2.89
CA ARG A 36 -9.39 3.49 -1.53
C ARG A 36 -10.91 3.65 -1.48
N ASN A 37 -11.51 4.23 -2.53
CA ASN A 37 -12.96 4.41 -2.65
C ASN A 37 -13.62 3.32 -3.53
N ASN A 38 -12.84 2.34 -4.01
CA ASN A 38 -13.32 1.28 -4.88
C ASN A 38 -13.64 0.01 -4.05
N GLU A 39 -14.89 -0.44 -4.06
CA GLU A 39 -15.35 -1.61 -3.28
C GLU A 39 -14.74 -2.96 -3.72
N TRP A 40 -14.01 -3.02 -4.84
CA TRP A 40 -13.32 -4.23 -5.29
C TRP A 40 -11.94 -4.38 -4.70
N PHE A 41 -11.42 -3.35 -4.04
CA PHE A 41 -10.07 -3.32 -3.51
C PHE A 41 -10.06 -3.03 -2.02
N GLN A 42 -9.24 -3.79 -1.30
CA GLN A 42 -8.76 -3.44 0.02
C GLN A 42 -7.38 -2.80 -0.13
N VAL A 43 -7.18 -1.62 0.44
CA VAL A 43 -5.92 -0.88 0.36
C VAL A 43 -5.33 -0.63 1.74
N ARG A 44 -4.01 -0.61 1.85
CA ARG A 44 -3.29 -0.24 3.09
C ARG A 44 -2.10 0.66 2.79
N GLU A 45 -1.79 1.50 3.76
CA GLU A 45 -0.53 2.24 3.84
C GLU A 45 0.34 1.55 4.89
N GLU A 46 1.55 1.19 4.49
CA GLU A 46 2.59 0.76 5.42
C GLU A 46 3.29 2.01 5.93
N GLU A 47 3.01 2.34 7.19
CA GLU A 47 3.75 3.35 7.93
C GLU A 47 5.14 2.80 8.20
N ILE A 48 6.15 3.35 7.52
CA ILE A 48 7.53 3.14 7.93
C ILE A 48 7.67 3.92 9.22
N ILE A 49 7.53 3.23 10.36
CA ILE A 49 7.95 3.77 11.64
C ILE A 49 9.46 3.97 11.50
N HIS A 50 9.85 5.20 11.18
CA HIS A 50 11.20 5.65 11.46
C HIS A 50 11.31 5.61 12.98
N LEU A 51 11.77 4.48 13.51
CA LEU A 51 12.45 4.45 14.79
C LEU A 51 13.61 5.44 14.62
N LEU A 52 13.34 6.69 14.95
CA LEU A 52 14.34 7.71 15.14
C LEU A 52 15.33 7.06 16.10
N SER A 53 16.52 6.76 15.59
CA SER A 53 17.69 6.60 16.42
C SER A 53 17.71 7.81 17.34
N GLN A 54 17.29 7.62 18.58
CA GLN A 54 17.65 8.53 19.64
C GLN A 54 19.15 8.30 19.83
N ASP A 55 19.95 8.96 18.99
CA ASP A 55 21.29 9.35 19.37
C ASP A 55 21.12 10.32 20.54
N THR A 56 20.94 9.78 21.74
CA THR A 56 21.26 10.51 22.95
C THR A 56 22.77 10.68 22.95
N GLU A 57 23.21 11.80 22.41
CA GLU A 57 24.45 12.46 22.83
C GLU A 57 24.37 12.67 24.35
N GLU A 58 24.82 11.70 25.14
CA GLU A 58 25.33 11.98 26.48
C GLU A 58 26.71 12.62 26.31
N HIS A 59 26.70 13.93 26.07
CA HIS A 59 27.75 14.79 26.59
C HIS A 59 27.50 14.97 28.09
N LEU A 60 28.36 14.36 28.92
CA LEU A 60 28.98 14.96 30.12
C LEU A 60 30.00 14.02 30.74
#